data_AF-A0A9X4QS34-F1
#
_entry.id   AF-A0A9X4QS34-F1
#
_cell.length_a   1.000
_cell.length_b   1.000
_cell.length_c   1.000
_cell.angle_alpha   90.00
_cell.angle_beta   90.00
_cell.angle_gamma   90.00
#
_symmetry.space_group_name_H-M   'P 1'
#
loop_
_entity.id
_entity.type
_entity.pdbx_description
1 polymer ?
#
loop_
_entity_poly.entity_id
_entity_poly.type
_entity_poly.pdbx_seq_one_letter_code
_entity_poly.pdbx_strand_id
1 'polypeptide(L)'
;MTDTFARTAAERDRLALVGELADTFKPLAQAVDEAGGFAFESAEKLRASGYTTWAVPEAYGGAGMSVYELVLYQERIAMGDPALALAIGWHMGTVADLAAKKTWSEDRLALFLRAVAAGKLMNRAATEKGTGSPTRGGKMQTTAEPHGDGYVVRGAQDVHVARPGAGPGRRQHDPDRRGYGRAGRLPDPDGRAGRLRRPGLEHDGHARHGQPRPRAGRRRPAGRGARLPRAGRQTRQSG
;
A
#
# COMPACT_ATOMS: atom_id res chain seq x y z
N MET A 1 -35.43 -1.63 -19.15
CA MET A 1 -34.42 -0.64 -18.78
C MET A 1 -34.43 -0.53 -17.27
N THR A 2 -33.30 -0.77 -16.61
CA THR A 2 -33.19 -0.49 -15.17
C THR A 2 -33.27 1.01 -15.00
N ASP A 3 -34.22 1.48 -14.19
CA ASP A 3 -34.30 2.89 -13.85
C ASP A 3 -32.99 3.28 -13.16
N THR A 4 -32.28 4.24 -13.73
CA THR A 4 -30.91 4.57 -13.35
C THR A 4 -30.85 6.03 -12.97
N PHE A 5 -30.37 6.29 -11.76
CA PHE A 5 -30.20 7.66 -11.27
C PHE A 5 -29.18 8.46 -12.10
N ALA A 6 -28.38 7.82 -12.97
CA ALA A 6 -27.41 8.49 -13.84
C ALA A 6 -28.06 9.51 -14.80
N ARG A 7 -27.81 10.80 -14.54
CA ARG A 7 -28.46 11.95 -15.17
C ARG A 7 -27.85 12.24 -16.54
N THR A 8 -26.52 12.19 -16.64
CA THR A 8 -25.76 12.47 -17.87
C THR A 8 -25.35 11.19 -18.62
N ALA A 9 -24.94 11.34 -19.89
CA ALA A 9 -24.39 10.22 -20.66
C ALA A 9 -23.08 9.70 -20.03
N ALA A 10 -22.17 10.59 -19.64
CA ALA A 10 -20.92 10.22 -18.97
C ALA A 10 -21.15 9.48 -17.64
N GLU A 11 -22.16 9.86 -16.86
CA GLU A 11 -22.57 9.11 -15.65
C GLU A 11 -23.08 7.71 -16.00
N ARG A 12 -23.83 7.54 -17.08
CA ARG A 12 -24.32 6.23 -17.55
C ARG A 12 -23.17 5.33 -18.04
N ASP A 13 -22.23 5.88 -18.81
CA ASP A 13 -21.09 5.13 -19.34
C ASP A 13 -20.15 4.67 -18.21
N ARG A 14 -19.87 5.56 -17.25
CA ARG A 14 -19.10 5.24 -16.02
C ARG A 14 -19.82 4.22 -15.15
N LEU A 15 -21.14 4.34 -14.97
CA LEU A 15 -21.94 3.40 -14.20
C LEU A 15 -22.00 2.01 -14.87
N ALA A 16 -22.08 1.95 -16.20
CA ALA A 16 -22.01 0.70 -16.96
C ALA A 16 -20.65 0.01 -16.76
N LEU A 17 -19.54 0.73 -16.95
CA LEU A 17 -18.18 0.21 -16.70
C LEU A 17 -18.02 -0.33 -15.27
N VAL A 18 -18.48 0.42 -14.27
CA VAL A 18 -18.45 -0.01 -12.86
C VAL A 18 -19.36 -1.21 -12.61
N GLY A 19 -20.49 -1.29 -13.31
CA GLY A 19 -21.45 -2.39 -13.21
C GLY A 19 -20.90 -3.71 -13.74
N GLU A 20 -20.33 -3.71 -14.95
CA GLU A 20 -19.69 -4.90 -15.54
C GLU A 20 -18.59 -5.45 -14.61
N LEU A 21 -17.78 -4.56 -14.01
CA LEU A 21 -16.78 -4.96 -13.01
C LEU A 21 -17.42 -5.61 -11.78
N ALA A 22 -18.42 -4.93 -11.18
CA ALA A 22 -19.10 -5.39 -9.98
C ALA A 22 -19.78 -6.76 -10.14
N ASP A 23 -20.33 -7.04 -11.33
CA ASP A 23 -20.95 -8.35 -11.60
C ASP A 23 -19.92 -9.49 -11.63
N THR A 24 -18.68 -9.22 -12.07
CA THR A 24 -17.58 -10.19 -11.94
C THR A 24 -17.09 -10.38 -10.50
N PHE A 25 -17.33 -9.41 -9.61
CA PHE A 25 -16.86 -9.49 -8.22
C PHE A 25 -17.75 -10.37 -7.35
N LYS A 26 -19.06 -10.46 -7.64
CA LYS A 26 -20.03 -11.19 -6.81
C LYS A 26 -19.66 -12.63 -6.44
N PRO A 27 -19.23 -13.52 -7.37
CA PRO A 27 -18.79 -14.88 -7.00
C PRO A 27 -17.45 -14.89 -6.25
N LEU A 28 -16.58 -13.91 -6.48
CA LEU A 28 -15.29 -13.78 -5.79
C LEU A 28 -15.47 -13.31 -4.34
N ALA A 29 -16.38 -12.36 -4.11
CA ALA A 29 -16.64 -11.76 -2.81
C ALA A 29 -17.06 -12.79 -1.77
N GLN A 30 -17.97 -13.72 -2.13
CA GLN A 30 -18.39 -14.80 -1.23
C GLN A 30 -17.21 -15.73 -0.86
N ALA A 31 -16.45 -16.20 -1.84
CA ALA A 31 -15.32 -17.09 -1.59
C ALA A 31 -14.20 -16.42 -0.77
N VAL A 32 -14.03 -15.10 -0.93
CA VAL A 32 -13.09 -14.29 -0.13
C VAL A 32 -13.57 -14.13 1.31
N ASP A 33 -14.86 -13.87 1.53
CA ASP A 33 -15.46 -13.72 2.86
C ASP A 33 -15.40 -15.03 3.67
N GLU A 34 -15.82 -16.15 3.05
CA GLU A 34 -15.74 -17.49 3.65
C GLU A 34 -14.30 -17.89 4.03
N ALA A 35 -13.30 -17.42 3.27
CA ALA A 35 -11.89 -17.64 3.55
C ALA A 35 -11.28 -16.65 4.57
N GLY A 36 -12.01 -15.61 4.99
CA GLY A 36 -11.48 -14.51 5.81
C GLY A 36 -10.38 -13.70 5.09
N GLY A 37 -10.44 -13.64 3.77
CA GLY A 37 -9.41 -13.08 2.90
C GLY A 37 -9.54 -11.57 2.63
N PHE A 38 -8.89 -11.14 1.55
CA PHE A 38 -9.09 -9.81 0.95
C PHE A 38 -9.21 -9.95 -0.56
N ALA A 39 -10.12 -9.20 -1.18
CA ALA A 39 -10.48 -9.31 -2.59
C ALA A 39 -9.45 -8.64 -3.51
N PHE A 40 -8.21 -9.14 -3.49
CA PHE A 40 -7.10 -8.60 -4.28
C PHE A 40 -7.44 -8.53 -5.77
N GLU A 41 -8.00 -9.59 -6.36
CA GLU A 41 -8.36 -9.59 -7.79
C GLU A 41 -9.36 -8.48 -8.14
N SER A 42 -10.44 -8.36 -7.37
CA SER A 42 -11.47 -7.33 -7.54
C SER A 42 -10.88 -5.92 -7.36
N ALA A 43 -10.02 -5.73 -6.36
CA ALA A 43 -9.32 -4.46 -6.12
C ALA A 43 -8.36 -4.08 -7.24
N GLU A 44 -7.60 -5.04 -7.80
CA GLU A 44 -6.70 -4.82 -8.93
C GLU A 44 -7.49 -4.48 -10.20
N LYS A 45 -8.60 -5.17 -10.49
CA LYS A 45 -9.52 -4.85 -11.60
C LYS A 45 -10.07 -3.43 -11.47
N LEU A 46 -10.51 -3.03 -10.27
CA LEU A 46 -11.05 -1.70 -10.00
C LEU A 46 -9.97 -0.60 -10.04
N ARG A 47 -8.70 -0.92 -9.72
CA ARG A 47 -7.57 0.00 -9.96
C ARG A 47 -7.27 0.13 -11.45
N ALA A 48 -7.28 -0.97 -12.19
CA ALA A 48 -6.98 -1.01 -13.62
C ALA A 48 -8.00 -0.25 -14.49
N SER A 49 -9.27 -0.18 -14.06
CA SER A 49 -10.29 0.64 -14.74
C SER A 49 -10.14 2.16 -14.54
N GLY A 50 -9.18 2.58 -13.70
CA GLY A 50 -8.96 3.99 -13.35
C GLY A 50 -9.93 4.55 -12.31
N TYR A 51 -10.93 3.78 -11.84
CA TYR A 51 -11.93 4.25 -10.86
C TYR A 51 -11.29 4.94 -9.65
N THR A 52 -10.17 4.39 -9.15
CA THR A 52 -9.46 4.89 -7.96
C THR A 52 -8.82 6.28 -8.11
N THR A 53 -8.71 6.81 -9.34
CA THR A 53 -8.21 8.16 -9.62
C THR A 53 -9.33 9.16 -9.91
N TRP A 54 -10.58 8.70 -10.07
CA TRP A 54 -11.68 9.56 -10.51
C TRP A 54 -12.01 10.68 -9.49
N ALA A 55 -11.77 10.44 -8.19
CA ALA A 55 -11.94 11.46 -7.13
C ALA A 55 -10.85 12.56 -7.12
N VAL A 56 -9.78 12.42 -7.91
CA VAL A 56 -8.76 13.46 -8.06
C VAL A 56 -9.28 14.54 -9.03
N PRO A 57 -9.11 15.85 -8.74
CA PRO A 57 -9.50 16.91 -9.66
C PRO A 57 -8.74 16.85 -11.00
N GLU A 58 -9.37 17.30 -12.08
CA GLU A 58 -8.80 17.29 -13.44
C GLU A 58 -7.46 18.02 -13.53
N ALA A 59 -7.30 19.14 -12.81
CA ALA A 59 -6.05 19.90 -12.71
C ALA A 59 -4.84 19.10 -12.17
N TYR A 60 -5.10 17.93 -11.56
CA TYR A 60 -4.09 17.01 -11.04
C TYR A 60 -4.02 15.68 -11.83
N GLY A 61 -4.75 15.55 -12.94
CA GLY A 61 -4.78 14.37 -13.79
C GLY A 61 -5.84 13.31 -13.42
N GLY A 62 -6.84 13.68 -12.61
CA GLY A 62 -7.99 12.82 -12.31
C GLY A 62 -9.24 13.14 -13.15
N ALA A 63 -10.38 12.59 -12.75
CA ALA A 63 -11.65 12.73 -13.48
C ALA A 63 -12.65 13.72 -12.83
N GLY A 64 -12.26 14.42 -11.77
CA GLY A 64 -13.07 15.47 -11.14
C GLY A 64 -14.39 15.00 -10.53
N MET A 65 -14.50 13.72 -10.13
CA MET A 65 -15.75 13.11 -9.71
C MET A 65 -16.45 13.88 -8.57
N SER A 66 -17.73 14.14 -8.77
CA SER A 66 -18.61 14.73 -7.75
C SER A 66 -18.98 13.75 -6.63
N VAL A 67 -19.41 14.26 -5.46
CA VAL A 67 -19.93 13.41 -4.36
C VAL A 67 -21.15 12.59 -4.80
N TYR A 68 -21.96 13.14 -5.71
CA TYR A 68 -23.11 12.43 -6.28
C TYR A 68 -22.69 11.19 -7.07
N GLU A 69 -21.74 11.35 -7.98
CA GLU A 69 -21.15 10.25 -8.74
C GLU A 69 -20.46 9.22 -7.84
N LEU A 70 -19.80 9.66 -6.77
CA LEU A 70 -19.16 8.75 -5.81
C LEU A 70 -20.20 7.82 -5.17
N VAL A 71 -21.34 8.36 -4.74
CA VAL A 71 -22.44 7.55 -4.18
C VAL A 71 -22.99 6.60 -5.24
N LEU A 72 -23.31 7.12 -6.44
CA LEU A 72 -23.87 6.36 -7.56
C LEU A 72 -23.01 5.15 -7.95
N TYR A 73 -21.70 5.34 -8.07
CA TYR A 73 -20.78 4.26 -8.45
C TYR A 73 -20.47 3.33 -7.27
N GLN A 74 -20.35 3.83 -6.03
CA GLN A 74 -20.12 2.99 -4.86
C GLN A 74 -21.28 2.05 -4.55
N GLU A 75 -22.52 2.53 -4.70
CA GLU A 75 -23.71 1.69 -4.58
C GLU A 75 -23.63 0.49 -5.55
N ARG A 76 -23.24 0.74 -6.81
CA ARG A 76 -23.09 -0.31 -7.82
C ARG A 76 -21.94 -1.29 -7.51
N ILE A 77 -20.82 -0.82 -6.97
CA ILE A 77 -19.72 -1.70 -6.51
C ILE A 77 -20.20 -2.55 -5.33
N ALA A 78 -20.93 -1.98 -4.38
CA ALA A 78 -21.41 -2.67 -3.19
C ALA A 78 -22.42 -3.79 -3.49
N MET A 79 -23.18 -3.68 -4.59
CA MET A 79 -24.03 -4.78 -5.09
C MET A 79 -23.24 -6.02 -5.56
N GLY A 80 -21.96 -5.85 -5.89
CA GLY A 80 -21.04 -6.92 -6.28
C GLY A 80 -20.14 -7.38 -5.11
N ASP A 81 -19.42 -6.45 -4.49
CA ASP A 81 -18.52 -6.69 -3.36
C ASP A 81 -18.61 -5.54 -2.34
N PRO A 82 -19.40 -5.69 -1.27
CA PRO A 82 -19.59 -4.63 -0.27
C PRO A 82 -18.34 -4.39 0.59
N ALA A 83 -17.46 -5.40 0.75
CA ALA A 83 -16.22 -5.25 1.50
C ALA A 83 -15.19 -4.42 0.72
N LEU A 84 -15.07 -4.66 -0.59
CA LEU A 84 -14.28 -3.83 -1.49
C LEU A 84 -14.84 -2.41 -1.59
N ALA A 85 -16.17 -2.26 -1.75
CA ALA A 85 -16.82 -0.95 -1.80
C ALA A 85 -16.48 -0.10 -0.55
N LEU A 86 -16.57 -0.70 0.64
CA LEU A 86 -16.17 -0.04 1.89
C LEU A 86 -14.68 0.35 1.90
N ALA A 87 -13.79 -0.59 1.54
CA ALA A 87 -12.34 -0.36 1.54
C ALA A 87 -11.93 0.76 0.56
N ILE A 88 -12.47 0.75 -0.66
CA ILE A 88 -12.15 1.75 -1.69
C ILE A 88 -12.91 3.06 -1.46
N GLY A 89 -14.06 3.03 -0.79
CA GLY A 89 -14.80 4.21 -0.33
C GLY A 89 -13.97 5.08 0.62
N TRP A 90 -13.21 4.47 1.52
CA TRP A 90 -12.28 5.22 2.40
C TRP A 90 -11.18 5.94 1.63
N HIS A 91 -10.63 5.33 0.58
CA HIS A 91 -9.67 5.98 -0.32
C HIS A 91 -10.32 7.15 -1.07
N MET A 92 -11.39 6.87 -1.82
CA MET A 92 -12.08 7.86 -2.66
C MET A 92 -12.61 9.05 -1.87
N GLY A 93 -13.29 8.81 -0.75
CA GLY A 93 -13.83 9.86 0.12
C GLY A 93 -12.74 10.70 0.77
N THR A 94 -11.57 10.12 1.09
CA THR A 94 -10.45 10.89 1.66
C THR A 94 -9.76 11.76 0.61
N VAL A 95 -9.60 11.26 -0.62
CA VAL A 95 -9.07 12.06 -1.74
C VAL A 95 -9.97 13.26 -2.02
N ALA A 96 -11.29 13.03 -2.14
CA ALA A 96 -12.28 14.08 -2.36
C ALA A 96 -12.31 15.11 -1.22
N ASP A 97 -12.28 14.66 0.04
CA ASP A 97 -12.29 15.52 1.23
C ASP A 97 -11.05 16.44 1.30
N LEU A 98 -9.86 15.92 1.02
CA LEU A 98 -8.63 16.70 0.99
C LEU A 98 -8.59 17.68 -0.19
N ALA A 99 -9.04 17.25 -1.37
CA ALA A 99 -9.12 18.11 -2.55
C ALA A 99 -10.11 19.27 -2.37
N ALA A 100 -11.25 19.03 -1.73
CA ALA A 100 -12.28 20.04 -1.49
C ALA A 100 -11.91 21.01 -0.36
N LYS A 101 -11.42 20.50 0.78
CA LYS A 101 -11.12 21.34 1.96
C LYS A 101 -9.75 22.02 1.92
N LYS A 102 -8.82 21.52 1.10
CA LYS A 102 -7.43 22.04 0.98
C LYS A 102 -6.74 22.28 2.33
N THR A 103 -6.85 21.34 3.26
CA THR A 103 -6.28 21.47 4.63
C THR A 103 -4.75 21.39 4.69
N TRP A 104 -4.09 21.08 3.57
CA TRP A 104 -2.63 20.97 3.44
C TRP A 104 -2.09 22.14 2.61
N SER A 105 -0.79 22.43 2.73
CA SER A 105 -0.13 23.36 1.82
C SER A 105 -0.24 22.90 0.37
N GLU A 106 -0.36 23.85 -0.58
CA GLU A 106 -0.64 23.54 -1.99
C GLU A 106 0.39 22.56 -2.58
N ASP A 107 1.69 22.74 -2.31
CA ASP A 107 2.75 21.83 -2.77
C ASP A 107 2.54 20.36 -2.33
N ARG A 108 2.06 20.15 -1.10
CA ARG A 108 1.83 18.80 -0.55
C ARG A 108 0.53 18.21 -1.06
N LEU A 109 -0.52 19.02 -1.15
CA LEU A 109 -1.78 18.61 -1.74
C LEU A 109 -1.57 18.22 -3.22
N ALA A 110 -0.80 19.02 -3.97
CA ALA A 110 -0.43 18.74 -5.34
C ALA A 110 0.42 17.48 -5.48
N LEU A 111 1.45 17.29 -4.65
CA LEU A 111 2.26 16.07 -4.63
C LEU A 111 1.41 14.83 -4.35
N PHE A 112 0.52 14.92 -3.36
CA PHE A 112 -0.38 13.84 -2.96
C PHE A 112 -1.39 13.50 -4.06
N LEU A 113 -2.10 14.50 -4.61
CA LEU A 113 -3.10 14.29 -5.65
C LEU A 113 -2.48 13.74 -6.94
N ARG A 114 -1.28 14.20 -7.32
CA ARG A 114 -0.52 13.63 -8.45
C ARG A 114 -0.08 12.20 -8.19
N ALA A 115 0.29 11.84 -6.96
CA ALA A 115 0.60 10.46 -6.61
C ALA A 115 -0.65 9.56 -6.73
N VAL A 116 -1.83 10.03 -6.29
CA VAL A 116 -3.08 9.30 -6.48
C VAL A 116 -3.47 9.17 -7.95
N ALA A 117 -3.33 10.24 -8.75
CA ALA A 117 -3.53 10.18 -10.20
C ALA A 117 -2.58 9.16 -10.89
N ALA A 118 -1.37 8.99 -10.38
CA ALA A 118 -0.44 7.93 -10.78
C ALA A 118 -0.76 6.53 -10.20
N GLY A 119 -1.99 6.31 -9.74
CA GLY A 119 -2.50 5.02 -9.27
C GLY A 119 -2.06 4.61 -7.85
N LYS A 120 -1.53 5.53 -7.03
CA LYS A 120 -1.23 5.23 -5.62
C LYS A 120 -2.51 5.27 -4.77
N LEU A 121 -2.71 4.21 -3.99
CA LEU A 121 -3.81 4.14 -3.02
C LEU A 121 -3.39 4.75 -1.68
N MET A 122 -4.36 5.30 -0.95
CA MET A 122 -4.18 5.84 0.39
C MET A 122 -5.04 5.10 1.42
N ASN A 123 -4.65 5.18 2.68
CA ASN A 123 -5.48 4.83 3.82
C ASN A 123 -5.30 5.87 4.94
N ARG A 124 -6.34 6.13 5.73
CA ARG A 124 -6.30 7.01 6.90
C ARG A 124 -6.31 6.15 8.17
N ALA A 125 -5.14 5.90 8.73
CA ALA A 125 -5.01 5.25 10.04
C ALA A 125 -5.08 6.30 11.16
N ALA A 126 -6.11 6.20 12.01
CA ALA A 126 -6.37 7.18 13.08
C ALA A 126 -6.79 6.54 14.41
N THR A 127 -7.46 5.39 14.38
CA THR A 127 -7.96 4.69 15.59
C THR A 127 -6.83 3.98 16.33
N GLU A 128 -6.87 3.97 17.66
CA GLU A 128 -5.94 3.24 18.52
C GLU A 128 -6.66 2.46 19.63
N LYS A 129 -6.06 1.36 20.09
CA LYS A 129 -6.64 0.42 21.09
C LYS A 129 -7.17 1.09 22.36
N GLY A 130 -6.48 2.11 22.85
CA GLY A 130 -6.80 2.76 24.13
C GLY A 130 -7.76 3.93 24.03
N THR A 131 -7.99 4.49 22.83
CA THR A 131 -8.60 5.82 22.67
C THR A 131 -9.66 5.91 21.58
N GLY A 132 -9.86 4.84 20.79
CA GLY A 132 -10.84 4.80 19.73
C GLY A 132 -10.51 5.79 18.61
N SER A 133 -11.52 6.42 18.01
CA SER A 133 -11.27 7.49 17.02
C SER A 133 -10.92 8.81 17.72
N PRO A 134 -9.78 9.46 17.39
CA PRO A 134 -9.39 10.76 17.92
C PRO A 134 -10.44 11.87 17.70
N THR A 135 -11.29 11.72 16.69
CA THR A 135 -12.44 12.61 16.45
C THR A 135 -13.46 12.66 17.59
N ARG A 136 -13.37 11.74 18.57
CA ARG A 136 -14.15 11.73 19.82
C ARG A 136 -13.43 12.38 21.01
N GLY A 137 -12.32 13.08 20.78
CA GLY A 137 -11.57 13.80 21.83
C GLY A 137 -10.49 12.97 22.54
N GLY A 138 -10.26 11.72 22.11
CA GLY A 138 -9.15 10.90 22.60
C GLY A 138 -7.80 11.42 22.12
N LYS A 139 -6.85 11.63 23.04
CA LYS A 139 -5.45 11.95 22.68
C LYS A 139 -4.78 10.71 22.07
N MET A 140 -4.19 10.85 20.88
CA MET A 140 -3.36 9.78 20.31
C MET A 140 -2.19 9.44 21.24
N GLN A 141 -1.88 8.15 21.36
CA GLN A 141 -0.67 7.61 21.97
C GLN A 141 0.48 7.50 20.96
N THR A 142 0.17 7.48 19.65
CA THR A 142 1.19 7.54 18.59
C THR A 142 1.95 8.86 18.66
N THR A 143 3.27 8.79 18.88
CA THR A 143 4.17 9.95 18.88
C THR A 143 4.89 10.08 17.55
N ALA A 144 5.27 11.30 17.20
CA ALA A 144 6.13 11.62 16.06
C ALA A 144 7.23 12.56 16.53
N GLU A 145 8.47 12.06 16.60
CA GLU A 145 9.63 12.79 17.10
C GLU A 145 10.51 13.27 15.93
N PRO A 146 10.88 14.56 15.85
CA PRO A 146 11.80 15.05 14.82
C PRO A 146 13.16 14.34 14.87
N HIS A 147 13.66 13.90 13.72
CA HIS A 147 14.93 13.20 13.60
C HIS A 147 15.58 13.50 12.23
N GLY A 148 16.37 14.58 12.19
CA GLY A 148 17.04 15.03 10.97
C GLY A 148 16.09 15.73 10.00
N ASP A 149 15.91 15.16 8.81
CA ASP A 149 15.08 15.64 7.70
C ASP A 149 13.63 15.12 7.72
N GLY A 150 13.23 14.48 8.82
CA GLY A 150 11.94 13.83 8.95
C GLY A 150 11.63 13.40 10.37
N TYR A 151 10.67 12.49 10.53
CA TYR A 151 10.12 12.09 11.83
C TYR A 151 10.28 10.59 12.08
N VAL A 152 10.56 10.22 13.33
CA VAL A 152 10.42 8.85 13.85
C VAL A 152 9.03 8.74 14.48
N VAL A 153 8.16 7.97 13.84
CA VAL A 153 6.81 7.69 14.34
C VAL A 153 6.81 6.41 15.17
N ARG A 154 6.22 6.44 16.38
CA ARG A 154 6.11 5.31 17.30
C ARG A 154 4.67 5.20 17.80
N GLY A 155 4.02 4.07 17.55
CA GLY A 155 2.64 3.83 17.97
C GLY A 155 2.09 2.51 17.46
N ALA A 156 0.85 2.21 17.84
CA ALA A 156 0.11 1.05 17.35
C ALA A 156 -1.32 1.47 17.02
N GLN A 157 -1.64 1.53 15.73
CA GLN A 157 -2.95 1.93 15.23
C GLN A 157 -3.79 0.70 14.88
N ASP A 158 -5.07 0.73 15.26
CA ASP A 158 -6.06 -0.28 14.88
C ASP A 158 -6.76 0.16 13.59
N VAL A 159 -6.41 -0.46 12.47
CA VAL A 159 -7.06 -0.22 11.19
C VAL A 159 -8.00 -1.39 10.87
N HIS A 160 -9.30 -1.12 10.87
CA HIS A 160 -10.34 -2.09 10.53
C HIS A 160 -10.60 -2.10 9.00
N VAL A 161 -9.62 -2.58 8.24
CA VAL A 161 -9.79 -3.09 6.87
C VAL A 161 -9.00 -4.40 6.82
N ALA A 162 -9.57 -5.44 6.19
CA ALA A 162 -9.16 -6.84 6.38
C ALA A 162 -7.63 -7.05 6.32
N ARG A 163 -7.08 -7.66 7.38
CA ARG A 163 -5.65 -7.92 7.51
C ARG A 163 -5.25 -9.13 6.64
N PRO A 164 -4.35 -8.98 5.66
CA PRO A 164 -3.89 -10.12 4.87
C PRO A 164 -3.21 -11.19 5.74
N GLY A 165 -3.58 -12.45 5.54
CA GLY A 165 -2.84 -13.62 6.05
C GLY A 165 -3.29 -14.23 7.38
N ALA A 166 -4.44 -13.84 7.93
CA ALA A 166 -5.02 -14.51 9.09
C ALA A 166 -5.98 -15.64 8.67
N GLY A 167 -5.44 -16.82 8.35
CA GLY A 167 -6.26 -17.97 7.97
C GLY A 167 -7.24 -18.43 9.07
N PRO A 168 -8.32 -19.12 8.72
CA PRO A 168 -9.38 -19.49 9.65
C PRO A 168 -8.85 -20.37 10.79
N GLY A 169 -9.26 -20.06 12.03
CA GLY A 169 -9.05 -20.92 13.20
C GLY A 169 -7.90 -20.56 14.16
N ARG A 170 -7.05 -19.55 13.89
CA ARG A 170 -6.03 -19.11 14.87
C ARG A 170 -6.30 -17.75 15.50
N ARG A 171 -7.25 -17.70 16.45
CA ARG A 171 -7.25 -16.68 17.52
C ARG A 171 -6.13 -16.98 18.53
N GLN A 172 -4.88 -16.95 18.08
CA GLN A 172 -3.73 -17.16 18.96
C GLN A 172 -3.33 -15.81 19.56
N HIS A 173 -3.81 -15.57 20.78
CA HIS A 173 -3.54 -14.35 21.55
C HIS A 173 -2.09 -14.38 22.05
N ASP A 174 -1.19 -13.78 21.27
CA ASP A 174 0.22 -13.58 21.62
C ASP A 174 0.41 -12.12 22.07
N PRO A 175 0.51 -11.85 23.39
CA PRO A 175 0.66 -10.49 23.91
C PRO A 175 2.04 -9.89 23.64
N ASP A 176 3.05 -10.70 23.27
CA ASP A 176 4.43 -10.25 23.04
C ASP A 176 4.77 -10.02 21.55
N ARG A 177 3.89 -10.42 20.62
CA ARG A 177 3.98 -10.02 19.20
C ARG A 177 3.62 -8.54 18.98
N ARG A 178 4.51 -7.67 19.48
CA ARG A 178 4.58 -6.25 19.10
C ARG A 178 4.72 -6.18 17.59
N GLY A 179 3.69 -5.68 16.92
CA GLY A 179 3.74 -5.33 15.51
C GLY A 179 4.66 -4.13 15.31
N TYR A 180 5.96 -4.38 15.18
CA TYR A 180 6.91 -3.35 14.79
C TYR A 180 6.60 -2.89 13.36
N GLY A 181 5.83 -1.81 13.25
CA GLY A 181 5.89 -0.97 12.07
C GLY A 181 7.36 -0.57 11.88
N ARG A 182 7.98 -0.96 10.76
CA ARG A 182 9.34 -0.49 10.46
C ARG A 182 9.31 1.03 10.43
N ALA A 183 10.29 1.66 11.07
CA ALA A 183 10.49 3.10 11.00
C ALA A 183 10.69 3.52 9.53
N GLY A 184 9.63 4.03 8.92
CA GLY A 184 9.71 4.80 7.68
C GLY A 184 10.05 6.24 8.04
N ARG A 185 11.06 6.83 7.39
CA ARG A 185 11.21 8.29 7.41
C ARG A 185 10.00 8.88 6.69
N LEU A 186 9.14 9.57 7.42
CA LEU A 186 8.25 10.54 6.82
C LEU A 186 9.03 11.86 6.69
N PRO A 187 9.08 12.49 5.51
CA PRO A 187 9.79 13.75 5.32
C PRO A 187 9.16 14.86 6.16
N ASP A 188 9.98 15.83 6.58
CA ASP A 188 9.56 16.97 7.40
C ASP A 188 8.32 17.71 6.83
N PRO A 189 7.17 17.71 7.54
CA PRO A 189 5.96 18.43 7.17
C PRO A 189 5.96 19.89 7.69
N ASP A 190 7.11 20.50 7.94
CA ASP A 190 7.24 21.93 8.18
C ASP A 190 8.26 22.62 7.25
N GLY A 191 9.22 21.90 6.70
CA GLY A 191 10.26 22.46 5.81
C GLY A 191 11.20 23.44 6.53
N ARG A 192 11.28 23.35 7.87
CA ARG A 192 11.98 24.31 8.75
C ARG A 192 13.45 23.93 8.97
N ALA A 193 14.09 23.30 7.99
CA ALA A 193 15.54 23.16 7.94
C ALA A 193 16.14 24.37 7.19
N GLY A 194 16.62 25.35 7.94
CA GLY A 194 17.20 26.57 7.40
C GLY A 194 18.40 26.30 6.49
N ARG A 195 18.64 27.21 5.51
CA ARG A 195 19.83 27.19 4.64
C ARG A 195 21.11 27.35 5.48
N LEU A 196 21.70 26.23 5.90
CA LEU A 196 23.04 26.23 6.49
C LEU A 196 24.06 26.56 5.39
N ARG A 197 24.62 27.78 5.47
CA ARG A 197 25.80 28.19 4.70
C ARG A 197 26.93 27.20 5.01
N ARG A 198 27.64 26.73 3.98
CA ARG A 198 28.88 25.95 4.18
C ARG A 198 29.95 26.87 4.79
N PRO A 199 30.59 26.50 5.92
CA PRO A 199 31.88 27.06 6.30
C PRO A 199 32.94 26.65 5.27
N GLY A 200 33.91 27.53 5.01
CA GLY A 200 34.98 27.25 4.07
C GLY A 200 36.01 26.27 4.61
N LEU A 201 36.64 25.53 3.70
CA LEU A 201 37.95 24.90 3.88
C LEU A 201 38.74 25.19 2.60
N GLU A 202 39.80 25.97 2.73
CA GLU A 202 40.81 26.17 1.69
C GLU A 202 41.99 25.20 1.90
N HIS A 203 42.80 25.03 0.86
CA HIS A 203 44.07 24.28 0.82
C HIS A 203 44.01 22.75 1.04
N ASP A 204 44.73 21.90 0.29
CA ASP A 204 45.48 22.10 -0.96
C ASP A 204 45.79 20.74 -1.63
N GLY A 205 46.28 20.73 -2.89
CA GLY A 205 47.19 19.65 -3.34
C GLY A 205 46.69 18.56 -4.32
N HIS A 206 46.72 18.89 -5.62
CA HIS A 206 47.21 18.09 -6.77
C HIS A 206 46.71 16.68 -7.20
N ALA A 207 46.54 16.59 -8.54
CA ALA A 207 46.76 15.45 -9.46
C ALA A 207 45.85 14.19 -9.36
N ARG A 208 44.86 13.99 -10.24
CA ARG A 208 44.88 13.60 -11.69
C ARG A 208 45.12 12.11 -11.99
N HIS A 209 44.07 11.48 -12.52
CA HIS A 209 43.99 10.37 -13.51
C HIS A 209 45.06 9.24 -13.58
N GLY A 210 44.59 7.99 -13.48
CA GLY A 210 45.26 6.78 -13.99
C GLY A 210 44.26 5.65 -14.29
N GLN A 211 44.41 4.95 -15.42
CA GLN A 211 43.48 3.91 -15.93
C GLN A 211 43.76 2.48 -15.36
N PRO A 212 42.86 1.48 -15.55
CA PRO A 212 42.89 0.20 -14.82
C PRO A 212 43.43 -1.04 -15.60
N ARG A 213 43.62 -2.17 -14.87
CA ARG A 213 43.80 -3.61 -15.27
C ARG A 213 45.25 -4.17 -15.21
N PRO A 214 45.51 -5.51 -15.15
CA PRO A 214 44.73 -6.64 -14.53
C PRO A 214 45.53 -7.77 -13.78
N ARG A 215 44.81 -8.55 -12.95
CA ARG A 215 44.91 -10.01 -12.61
C ARG A 215 46.24 -10.76 -12.28
N ALA A 216 46.26 -11.37 -11.08
CA ALA A 216 46.83 -12.71 -10.74
C ALA A 216 46.18 -13.26 -9.42
N GLY A 217 46.21 -14.55 -9.02
CA GLY A 217 46.59 -15.75 -9.78
C GLY A 217 46.56 -17.17 -9.11
N ARG A 218 46.39 -17.37 -7.78
CA ARG A 218 46.59 -18.69 -7.08
C ARG A 218 45.45 -18.99 -6.07
N ARG A 219 44.58 -20.01 -6.22
CA ARG A 219 44.73 -21.50 -6.18
C ARG A 219 45.06 -22.09 -4.79
N ARG A 220 44.12 -22.90 -4.24
CA ARG A 220 44.28 -23.83 -3.10
C ARG A 220 44.62 -25.25 -3.59
N PRO A 221 45.32 -26.09 -2.82
CA PRO A 221 45.56 -27.51 -3.14
C PRO A 221 44.43 -28.44 -2.64
N ALA A 222 44.46 -29.69 -3.07
CA ALA A 222 43.49 -30.74 -2.74
C ALA A 222 44.16 -32.09 -2.40
N GLY A 223 43.48 -32.94 -1.61
CA GLY A 223 43.74 -34.37 -1.44
C GLY A 223 42.41 -35.06 -1.15
N ARG A 224 41.90 -35.94 -2.03
CA ARG A 224 42.23 -37.38 -2.23
C ARG A 224 41.72 -38.29 -1.10
N GLY A 225 40.80 -39.20 -1.46
CA GLY A 225 40.35 -40.29 -0.59
C GLY A 225 39.05 -40.94 -1.11
N ALA A 226 39.17 -41.93 -2.00
CA ALA A 226 38.01 -42.67 -2.54
C ALA A 226 37.87 -44.05 -1.88
N ARG A 227 36.62 -44.54 -1.70
CA ARG A 227 36.21 -45.94 -1.89
C ARG A 227 34.70 -46.16 -1.67
N LEU A 228 34.07 -46.83 -2.64
CA LEU A 228 32.77 -47.49 -2.51
C LEU A 228 33.00 -48.97 -2.13
N PRO A 229 32.10 -49.61 -1.35
CA PRO A 229 31.94 -51.06 -1.33
C PRO A 229 30.87 -51.53 -2.33
N ARG A 230 30.92 -52.82 -2.68
CA ARG A 230 30.20 -53.45 -3.79
C ARG A 230 28.84 -54.02 -3.37
N ALA A 231 27.94 -54.17 -4.35
CA ALA A 231 26.80 -55.09 -4.25
C ALA A 231 27.27 -56.55 -4.38
N GLY A 232 26.54 -57.49 -3.75
CA GLY A 232 26.69 -58.91 -4.05
C GLY A 232 26.23 -59.89 -2.97
N ARG A 233 24.99 -60.37 -3.06
CA ARG A 233 24.69 -61.81 -3.20
C ARG A 233 23.18 -62.05 -3.39
N GLN A 234 22.85 -62.76 -4.45
CA GLN A 234 21.62 -63.56 -4.50
C GLN A 234 21.88 -64.89 -3.79
N THR A 235 20.89 -65.41 -3.09
CA THR A 235 20.78 -66.83 -2.75
C THR A 235 19.34 -67.27 -3.00
N ARG A 236 19.14 -68.12 -4.02
CA ARG A 236 17.95 -68.98 -4.15
C ARG A 236 18.23 -70.31 -3.46
N GLN A 237 17.26 -70.82 -2.72
CA GLN A 237 16.92 -72.23 -2.41
C GLN A 237 16.00 -72.18 -1.17
N SER A 238 14.68 -72.42 -1.30
CA SER A 238 14.00 -73.73 -1.38
C SER A 238 13.93 -74.45 -0.03
N GLY A 239 12.72 -74.56 0.52
CA GLY A 239 12.43 -75.05 1.87
C GLY A 239 11.41 -74.14 2.53
#